data_AF-A0A4Y8K5G6-F1
#
_entry.id   AF-A0A4Y8K5G6-F1
#
_cell.length_a   1.000
_cell.length_b   1.000
_cell.length_c   1.000
_cell.angle_alpha   90.00
_cell.angle_beta   90.00
_cell.angle_gamma   90.00
#
_symmetry.space_group_name_H-M   'P 1'
#
loop_
_entity.id
_entity.type
_entity.pdbx_description
1 polymer ?
#
loop_
_entity_poly.entity_id
_entity_poly.type
_entity_poly.pdbx_seq_one_letter_code
_entity_poly.pdbx_strand_id
1 'polypeptide(L)'
;MRRVFRDGRVNDPDVREAIQIRNAFLLVGGYGALDRTLRPAVRTEIKVRDGGRCRQCGRPGTEIDHIAGSSGGLDNLQLLCAECHRAKTAENMVPTTPHERSLLTALFQTRVVPDGPTLLADDEVTWQSAWQSLKSARKKRVRNARAAALTTAADPILARDDDTFEYGPAMPRTVDDESGYGPDSISLGRWTPTAGRDQRRSPRDSAVGRGDGRTTTARPDLTY
;
A
#
# COMPACT_ATOMS: atom_id res chain seq x y z
N MET A 1 2.24 -12.97 6.02
CA MET A 1 0.74 -12.98 6.01
C MET A 1 0.14 -14.38 5.75
N ARG A 2 0.71 -15.21 4.87
CA ARG A 2 0.21 -16.56 4.54
C ARG A 2 -0.09 -17.46 5.75
N ARG A 3 0.82 -17.46 6.73
CA ARG A 3 0.68 -18.25 7.96
C ARG A 3 -0.60 -17.89 8.72
N VAL A 4 -0.96 -16.60 8.79
CA VAL A 4 -2.16 -16.09 9.48
C VAL A 4 -3.46 -16.58 8.83
N PHE A 5 -3.45 -16.73 7.51
CA PHE A 5 -4.58 -17.34 6.79
C PHE A 5 -4.66 -18.84 7.04
N ARG A 6 -3.52 -19.54 7.00
CA ARG A 6 -3.45 -20.99 7.20
C ARG A 6 -3.86 -21.42 8.62
N ASP A 7 -3.44 -20.66 9.63
CA ASP A 7 -3.76 -20.96 11.03
C ASP A 7 -5.09 -20.36 11.51
N GLY A 8 -5.86 -19.74 10.61
CA GLY A 8 -7.20 -19.25 10.89
C GLY A 8 -7.27 -17.96 11.69
N ARG A 9 -6.12 -17.39 12.11
CA ARG A 9 -6.05 -16.11 12.83
C ARG A 9 -6.58 -14.93 12.01
N VAL A 10 -6.75 -15.09 10.70
CA VAL A 10 -7.48 -14.12 9.87
C VAL A 10 -8.90 -13.82 10.40
N ASN A 11 -9.50 -14.73 11.17
CA ASN A 11 -10.83 -14.54 11.76
C ASN A 11 -10.81 -13.81 13.12
N ASP A 12 -9.63 -13.60 13.71
CA ASP A 12 -9.47 -12.83 14.94
C ASP A 12 -9.87 -11.36 14.67
N PRO A 13 -10.74 -10.75 15.47
CA PRO A 13 -11.18 -9.37 15.29
C PRO A 13 -10.03 -8.36 15.15
N ASP A 14 -8.99 -8.48 15.98
CA ASP A 14 -7.86 -7.54 15.97
C ASP A 14 -7.02 -7.71 14.69
N VAL A 15 -6.89 -8.97 14.24
CA VAL A 15 -6.20 -9.27 12.98
C VAL A 15 -7.00 -8.77 11.79
N ARG A 16 -8.33 -8.91 11.80
CA ARG A 16 -9.21 -8.38 10.76
C ARG A 16 -9.11 -6.86 10.65
N GLU A 17 -9.17 -6.16 11.78
CA GLU A 17 -9.00 -4.71 11.84
C GLU A 17 -7.63 -4.32 11.26
N ALA A 18 -6.55 -4.99 11.69
CA ALA A 18 -5.21 -4.73 11.17
C ALA A 18 -5.10 -4.95 9.64
N ILE A 19 -5.78 -5.97 9.10
CA ILE A 19 -5.86 -6.23 7.66
C ILE A 19 -6.63 -5.12 6.95
N GLN A 20 -7.78 -4.69 7.50
CA GLN A 20 -8.59 -3.60 6.94
C GLN A 20 -7.79 -2.29 6.89
N ILE A 21 -7.14 -1.91 8.00
CA ILE A 21 -6.25 -0.74 8.07
C ILE A 21 -5.17 -0.83 6.98
N ARG A 22 -4.50 -1.99 6.86
CA ARG A 22 -3.44 -2.18 5.88
C ARG A 22 -3.94 -2.09 4.44
N ASN A 23 -5.12 -2.64 4.15
CA ASN A 23 -5.74 -2.57 2.84
C ASN A 23 -6.11 -1.13 2.46
N ALA A 24 -6.65 -0.35 3.41
CA ALA A 24 -6.94 1.07 3.19
C ALA A 24 -5.67 1.84 2.80
N PHE A 25 -4.55 1.63 3.50
CA PHE A 25 -3.28 2.24 3.12
C PHE A 25 -2.76 1.78 1.76
N LEU A 26 -2.92 0.50 1.42
CA LEU A 26 -2.50 -0.01 0.12
C LEU A 26 -3.25 0.67 -1.03
N LEU A 27 -4.56 0.90 -0.87
CA LEU A 27 -5.40 1.55 -1.87
C LEU A 27 -5.08 3.04 -2.06
N VAL A 28 -4.69 3.73 -1.00
CA VAL A 28 -4.30 5.15 -1.05
C VAL A 28 -2.87 5.36 -1.60
N GLY A 29 -2.21 4.29 -2.06
CA GLY A 29 -0.86 4.37 -2.64
C GLY A 29 0.28 4.08 -1.65
N GLY A 30 -0.06 3.53 -0.48
CA GLY A 30 0.89 3.05 0.53
C GLY A 30 1.02 3.98 1.74
N TYR A 31 1.99 3.64 2.61
CA TYR A 31 2.38 4.49 3.73
C TYR A 31 3.33 5.57 3.23
N GLY A 32 2.83 6.78 2.99
CA GLY A 32 3.67 7.97 2.84
C GLY A 32 4.43 8.23 4.14
N ALA A 33 5.51 7.48 4.38
CA ALA A 33 6.24 7.50 5.64
C ALA A 33 6.99 8.83 5.85
N LEU A 34 7.42 9.47 4.76
CA LEU A 34 8.13 10.74 4.81
C LEU A 34 7.19 11.90 5.16
N ASP A 35 5.96 11.92 4.62
CA ASP A 35 4.99 12.99 4.87
C ASP A 35 4.44 12.99 6.31
N ARG A 36 4.59 11.88 7.02
CA ARG A 36 4.08 11.72 8.40
C ARG A 36 5.17 11.77 9.46
N THR A 37 6.43 11.96 9.08
CA THR A 37 7.53 12.01 10.05
C THR A 37 7.62 13.41 10.66
N LEU A 38 7.17 13.53 11.91
CA LEU A 38 7.32 14.76 12.69
C LEU A 38 8.71 14.85 13.32
N ARG A 39 9.32 16.05 13.24
CA ARG A 39 10.59 16.34 13.92
C ARG A 39 10.44 16.13 15.44
N PRO A 40 11.46 15.63 16.14
CA PRO A 40 11.38 15.43 17.60
C PRO A 40 10.96 16.69 18.38
N ALA A 41 11.41 17.87 17.95
CA ALA A 41 11.02 19.15 18.56
C ALA A 41 9.50 19.39 18.50
N VAL A 42 8.88 19.16 17.35
CA VAL A 42 7.42 19.29 17.15
C VAL A 42 6.67 18.30 18.05
N ARG A 43 7.17 17.06 18.18
CA ARG A 43 6.56 16.06 19.07
C ARG A 43 6.59 16.48 20.53
N THR A 44 7.70 17.06 20.97
CA THR A 44 7.84 17.60 22.34
C THR A 44 6.91 18.79 22.55
N GLU A 45 6.85 19.73 21.60
CA GLU A 45 6.02 20.92 21.68
C GLU A 45 4.53 20.58 21.83
N ILE A 46 4.04 19.62 21.03
CA ILE A 46 2.64 19.16 21.11
C ILE A 46 2.37 18.50 22.47
N LYS A 47 3.29 17.67 22.96
CA LYS A 47 3.15 17.03 24.28
C LYS A 47 3.10 18.04 25.42
N VAL A 48 3.93 19.08 25.36
CA VAL A 48 3.94 20.17 26.35
C VAL A 48 2.65 20.98 26.26
N ARG A 49 2.26 21.41 25.05
CA ARG A 49 1.02 22.16 24.79
C ARG A 49 -0.22 21.42 25.30
N ASP A 50 -0.28 20.12 25.07
CA ASP A 50 -1.42 19.27 25.45
C ASP A 50 -1.30 18.72 26.88
N GLY A 51 -0.25 19.10 27.63
CA GLY A 51 -0.02 18.67 29.02
C GLY A 51 0.12 17.16 29.18
N GLY A 52 0.58 16.46 28.13
CA GLY A 52 0.67 15.00 28.09
C GLY A 52 -0.70 14.29 28.08
N ARG A 53 -1.79 15.00 27.82
CA ARG A 53 -3.16 14.48 27.86
C ARG A 53 -3.81 14.44 26.48
N CYS A 54 -4.66 13.43 26.30
CA CYS A 54 -5.51 13.26 25.14
C CYS A 54 -6.46 14.44 25.00
N ARG A 55 -6.45 15.10 23.84
CA ARG A 55 -7.31 16.25 23.53
C ARG A 55 -8.79 15.91 23.37
N GLN A 56 -9.14 14.63 23.23
CA GLN A 56 -10.53 14.18 23.16
C GLN A 56 -11.10 13.75 24.53
N CYS A 57 -10.35 12.98 25.34
CA CYS A 57 -10.89 12.40 26.58
C CYS A 57 -10.11 12.75 27.87
N GLY A 58 -8.99 13.48 27.79
CA GLY A 58 -8.22 13.93 28.96
C GLY A 58 -7.32 12.89 29.65
N ARG A 59 -7.40 11.60 29.25
CA ARG A 59 -6.48 10.52 29.68
C ARG A 59 -5.04 10.75 29.17
N PRO A 60 -4.01 10.05 29.68
CA PRO A 60 -2.66 10.14 29.14
C PRO A 60 -2.62 9.88 27.63
N GLY A 61 -2.01 10.80 26.88
CA GLY A 61 -1.88 10.72 25.43
C GLY A 61 -0.55 10.12 25.00
N THR A 62 -0.58 9.28 23.96
CA THR A 62 0.59 8.52 23.48
C THR A 62 0.92 8.80 22.02
N GLU A 63 -0.07 9.21 21.23
CA GLU A 63 0.02 9.31 19.77
C GLU A 63 -0.31 10.73 19.34
N ILE A 64 0.43 11.26 18.36
CA ILE A 64 0.17 12.57 17.77
C ILE A 64 -0.51 12.34 16.43
N ASP A 65 -1.63 13.00 16.20
CA ASP A 65 -2.45 12.84 15.01
C ASP A 65 -2.95 14.19 14.48
N HIS A 66 -3.33 14.25 13.21
CA HIS A 66 -3.78 15.47 12.52
C HIS A 66 -5.24 15.75 12.83
N ILE A 67 -5.64 16.95 13.25
CA ILE A 67 -7.04 17.32 13.49
C ILE A 67 -7.86 17.17 12.20
N ALA A 68 -7.40 17.72 11.08
CA ALA A 68 -8.02 17.58 9.78
C ALA A 68 -6.99 17.59 8.63
N GLY A 69 -7.20 16.77 7.60
CA GLY A 69 -6.29 16.72 6.45
C GLY A 69 -4.87 16.22 6.80
N SER A 70 -3.86 16.64 6.02
CA SER A 70 -2.49 16.12 6.11
C SER A 70 -1.42 17.17 6.42
N SER A 71 -1.80 18.39 6.83
CA SER A 71 -0.82 19.44 7.11
C SER A 71 -0.10 19.20 8.43
N GLY A 72 1.24 19.21 8.43
CA GLY A 72 2.06 19.06 9.64
C GLY A 72 2.16 20.32 10.52
N GLY A 73 1.23 21.26 10.38
CA GLY A 73 1.18 22.48 11.18
C GLY A 73 0.85 22.17 12.64
N LEU A 74 1.49 22.87 13.58
CA LEU A 74 1.28 22.63 15.01
C LEU A 74 -0.19 22.79 15.43
N ASP A 75 -0.87 23.76 14.84
CA ASP A 75 -2.29 24.03 15.01
C ASP A 75 -3.20 22.90 14.52
N ASN A 76 -2.73 22.11 13.54
CA ASN A 76 -3.43 20.95 13.02
C ASN A 76 -3.00 19.63 13.67
N LEU A 77 -2.14 19.64 14.68
CA LEU A 77 -1.72 18.41 15.37
C LEU A 77 -2.32 18.35 16.77
N GLN A 78 -2.65 17.15 17.25
CA GLN A 78 -3.19 16.90 18.59
C GLN A 78 -2.63 15.62 19.20
N LEU A 79 -2.47 15.61 20.52
CA LEU A 79 -2.14 14.41 21.28
C LEU A 79 -3.41 13.60 21.60
N LEU A 80 -3.41 12.31 21.28
CA LEU A 80 -4.49 11.36 21.54
C LEU A 80 -4.00 10.15 22.33
N CYS A 81 -4.88 9.53 23.10
CA CYS A 81 -4.66 8.18 23.61
C CYS A 81 -4.96 7.16 22.50
N ALA A 82 -4.44 5.93 22.65
CA ALA A 82 -4.60 4.87 21.66
C ALA A 82 -6.08 4.60 21.28
N GLU A 83 -7.00 4.60 22.26
CA GLU A 83 -8.42 4.35 22.00
C GLU A 83 -9.08 5.47 21.17
N CYS A 84 -8.83 6.73 21.53
CA CYS A 84 -9.34 7.88 20.77
C CYS A 84 -8.75 7.94 19.35
N HIS A 85 -7.47 7.59 19.20
CA HIS A 85 -6.84 7.53 17.90
C HIS A 85 -7.41 6.41 17.02
N ARG A 86 -7.68 5.22 17.58
CA ARG A 86 -8.36 4.13 16.86
C ARG A 86 -9.78 4.50 16.44
N ALA A 87 -10.58 5.07 17.36
CA ALA A 87 -11.94 5.50 17.05
C ALA A 87 -11.96 6.49 15.88
N LYS A 88 -11.09 7.49 15.92
CA LYS A 88 -10.93 8.46 14.83
C LYS A 88 -10.45 7.82 13.52
N THR A 89 -9.53 6.86 13.60
CA THR A 89 -9.08 6.14 12.40
C THR A 89 -10.25 5.38 11.76
N ALA A 90 -11.06 4.70 12.58
CA ALA A 90 -12.24 3.97 12.13
C ALA A 90 -13.30 4.90 11.52
N GLU A 91 -13.57 6.06 12.14
CA GLU A 91 -14.49 7.08 11.61
C GLU A 91 -14.06 7.62 10.24
N ASN A 92 -12.74 7.76 10.03
CA ASN A 92 -12.18 8.24 8.76
C ASN A 92 -12.02 7.14 7.70
N MET A 93 -12.34 5.88 8.01
CA MET A 93 -12.31 4.82 7.00
C MET A 93 -13.48 4.98 6.03
N VAL A 94 -13.16 5.21 4.77
CA VAL A 94 -14.15 5.20 3.69
C VAL A 94 -14.29 3.78 3.15
N PRO A 95 -15.52 3.28 2.94
CA PRO A 95 -15.74 1.99 2.30
C PRO A 95 -15.08 1.89 0.93
N THR A 96 -14.48 0.75 0.64
CA THR A 96 -13.85 0.48 -0.66
C THR A 96 -14.89 0.45 -1.78
N THR A 97 -14.55 1.06 -2.91
CA THR A 97 -15.34 0.95 -4.14
C THR A 97 -15.30 -0.48 -4.68
N PRO A 98 -16.29 -0.90 -5.51
CA PRO A 98 -16.28 -2.24 -6.11
C PRO A 98 -15.01 -2.54 -6.92
N HIS A 99 -14.43 -1.52 -7.57
CA HIS A 99 -13.19 -1.65 -8.32
C HIS A 99 -12.00 -1.89 -7.39
N GLU A 100 -11.85 -1.11 -6.33
CA GLU A 100 -10.79 -1.29 -5.34
C GLU A 100 -10.89 -2.64 -4.62
N ARG A 101 -12.11 -3.06 -4.27
CA ARG A 101 -12.36 -4.40 -3.73
C ARG A 101 -11.86 -5.48 -4.69
N SER A 102 -12.16 -5.34 -5.98
CA SER A 102 -11.69 -6.28 -7.01
C SER A 102 -10.16 -6.32 -7.12
N LEU A 103 -9.50 -5.17 -7.02
CA LEU A 103 -8.04 -5.08 -7.00
C LEU A 103 -7.44 -5.77 -5.77
N LEU A 104 -8.01 -5.53 -4.58
CA LEU A 104 -7.60 -6.23 -3.35
C LEU A 104 -7.78 -7.73 -3.51
N THR A 105 -8.93 -8.20 -3.96
CA THR A 105 -9.19 -9.62 -4.19
C THR A 105 -8.14 -10.24 -5.14
N ALA A 106 -7.83 -9.58 -6.26
CA ALA A 106 -6.81 -10.05 -7.19
C ALA A 106 -5.42 -10.12 -6.55
N LEU A 107 -5.02 -9.10 -5.78
CA LEU A 107 -3.74 -9.09 -5.06
C LEU A 107 -3.66 -10.22 -4.03
N PHE A 108 -4.72 -10.44 -3.26
CA PHE A 108 -4.77 -11.53 -2.29
C PHE A 108 -4.67 -12.90 -2.98
N GLN A 109 -5.43 -13.12 -4.05
CA GLN A 109 -5.44 -14.38 -4.79
C GLN A 109 -4.09 -14.70 -5.44
N THR A 110 -3.39 -13.70 -5.96
CA THR A 110 -2.14 -13.89 -6.71
C THR A 110 -0.89 -13.89 -5.84
N ARG A 111 -0.90 -13.18 -4.70
CA ARG A 111 0.29 -12.99 -3.87
C ARG A 111 0.18 -13.57 -2.46
N VAL A 112 -1.01 -13.58 -1.85
CA VAL A 112 -1.17 -13.97 -0.43
C VAL A 112 -1.68 -15.40 -0.26
N VAL A 113 -2.69 -15.79 -1.03
CA VAL A 113 -3.31 -17.13 -0.94
C VAL A 113 -2.39 -18.27 -1.36
N PRO A 114 -1.52 -18.15 -2.39
CA PRO A 114 -0.64 -19.25 -2.77
C PRO A 114 0.27 -19.68 -1.61
N ASP A 115 0.48 -21.00 -1.47
CA ASP A 115 1.26 -21.58 -0.36
C ASP A 115 2.73 -21.15 -0.35
N GLY A 116 3.26 -20.83 -1.52
CA GLY A 116 4.61 -20.31 -1.71
C GLY A 116 4.65 -18.87 -2.21
N PRO A 117 5.81 -18.20 -2.10
CA PRO A 117 6.01 -16.90 -2.71
C PRO A 117 5.93 -17.00 -4.23
N THR A 118 5.10 -16.17 -4.87
CA THR A 118 4.99 -16.10 -6.34
C THR A 118 6.03 -15.16 -6.94
N LEU A 119 6.39 -14.10 -6.21
CA LEU A 119 7.50 -13.21 -6.55
C LEU A 119 8.63 -13.34 -5.53
N LEU A 120 9.86 -12.96 -5.91
CA LEU A 120 10.97 -12.88 -4.96
C LEU A 120 10.67 -11.94 -3.78
N ALA A 121 9.95 -10.84 -4.04
CA ALA A 121 9.54 -9.90 -2.99
C ALA A 121 8.46 -10.46 -2.04
N ASP A 122 7.85 -11.59 -2.39
CA ASP A 122 6.85 -12.26 -1.58
C ASP A 122 7.46 -13.27 -0.60
N ASP A 123 8.74 -13.60 -0.76
CA ASP A 123 9.50 -14.47 0.13
C ASP A 123 10.09 -13.63 1.27
N GLU A 124 9.42 -13.67 2.43
CA GLU A 124 9.82 -12.90 3.62
C GLU A 124 11.25 -13.24 4.10
N VAL A 125 11.79 -14.42 3.77
CA VAL A 125 13.12 -14.88 4.20
C VAL A 125 14.19 -14.41 3.22
N THR A 126 14.06 -14.74 1.93
CA THR A 126 15.09 -14.38 0.94
C THR A 126 15.04 -12.91 0.55
N TRP A 127 13.88 -12.25 0.59
CA TRP A 127 13.76 -10.84 0.22
C TRP A 127 14.67 -9.94 1.07
N GLN A 128 14.76 -10.19 2.38
CA GLN A 128 15.52 -9.39 3.35
C GLN A 128 17.00 -9.23 2.97
N SER A 129 17.62 -10.27 2.43
CA SER A 129 19.02 -10.24 1.98
C SER A 129 19.18 -9.87 0.51
N ALA A 130 18.17 -10.13 -0.34
CA ALA A 130 18.25 -9.91 -1.77
C ALA A 130 18.00 -8.46 -2.21
N TRP A 131 17.12 -7.72 -1.52
CA TRP A 131 16.59 -6.44 -2.02
C TRP A 131 17.67 -5.35 -2.16
N GLN A 132 18.65 -5.30 -1.27
CA GLN A 132 19.71 -4.29 -1.30
C GLN A 132 20.61 -4.45 -2.53
N SER A 133 20.95 -5.69 -2.87
CA SER A 133 21.72 -6.02 -4.07
C SER A 133 20.95 -5.66 -5.34
N LEU A 134 19.65 -5.97 -5.39
CA LEU A 134 18.78 -5.61 -6.51
C LEU A 134 18.65 -4.09 -6.67
N LYS A 135 18.46 -3.36 -5.56
CA LYS A 135 18.41 -1.90 -5.53
C LYS A 135 19.73 -1.29 -6.03
N SER A 136 20.86 -1.81 -5.57
CA SER A 136 22.19 -1.34 -5.98
C SER A 136 22.44 -1.59 -7.47
N ALA A 137 22.10 -2.79 -7.96
CA ALA A 137 22.18 -3.14 -9.38
C ALA A 137 21.29 -2.22 -10.24
N ARG A 138 20.06 -1.93 -9.80
CA ARG A 138 19.17 -0.98 -10.48
C ARG A 138 19.77 0.43 -10.53
N LYS A 139 20.27 0.96 -9.41
CA LYS A 139 20.91 2.29 -9.37
C LYS A 139 22.09 2.38 -10.35
N LYS A 140 22.89 1.31 -10.44
CA LYS A 140 23.99 1.21 -11.42
C LYS A 140 23.47 1.24 -12.85
N ARG A 141 22.42 0.47 -13.19
CA ARG A 141 21.81 0.50 -14.53
C ARG A 141 21.28 1.88 -14.90
N VAL A 142 20.54 2.53 -14.01
CA VAL A 142 19.99 3.89 -14.24
C VAL A 142 21.11 4.90 -14.46
N ARG A 143 22.15 4.89 -13.62
CA ARG A 143 23.31 5.78 -13.78
C ARG A 143 24.03 5.54 -15.11
N ASN A 144 24.25 4.27 -15.46
CA ASN A 144 24.91 3.92 -16.72
C ASN A 144 24.06 4.35 -17.93
N ALA A 145 22.74 4.18 -17.89
CA ALA A 145 21.83 4.64 -18.93
C ALA A 145 21.84 6.16 -19.08
N ARG A 146 21.82 6.90 -17.96
CA ARG A 146 21.94 8.37 -17.96
C ARG A 146 23.28 8.84 -18.54
N ALA A 147 24.38 8.19 -18.15
CA ALA A 147 25.70 8.49 -18.72
C ALA A 147 25.75 8.21 -20.22
N ALA A 148 25.20 7.09 -20.68
CA ALA A 148 25.12 6.75 -22.11
C ALA A 148 24.24 7.74 -22.91
N ALA A 149 23.13 8.21 -22.33
CA ALA A 149 22.29 9.23 -22.94
C ALA A 149 23.04 10.57 -23.07
N LEU A 150 23.77 10.99 -22.03
CA LEU A 150 24.59 12.21 -22.04
C LEU A 150 25.76 12.15 -23.03
N THR A 151 26.32 10.97 -23.30
CA THR A 151 27.38 10.81 -24.30
C THR A 151 26.85 10.78 -25.74
N THR A 152 25.55 10.50 -25.93
CA THR A 152 24.92 10.40 -27.26
C THR A 152 24.24 11.72 -27.65
N ALA A 153 23.82 12.52 -26.67
CA ALA A 153 23.28 13.86 -26.90
C ALA A 153 24.42 14.89 -26.94
N ALA A 154 24.92 15.19 -28.14
CA ALA A 154 25.58 16.48 -28.39
C ALA A 154 24.51 17.59 -28.37
N ASP A 155 24.02 17.95 -27.19
CA ASP A 155 23.17 19.13 -26.99
C ASP A 155 23.48 19.78 -25.63
N PRO A 156 24.12 20.97 -25.61
CA PRO A 156 24.64 21.59 -24.40
C PRO A 156 23.56 22.45 -23.73
N ILE A 157 22.45 21.87 -23.28
CA ILE A 157 21.42 22.63 -22.53
C ILE A 157 20.82 21.81 -21.38
N LEU A 158 21.58 21.02 -20.61
CA LEU A 158 21.09 20.47 -19.32
C LEU A 158 22.20 20.24 -18.29
N ALA A 159 23.33 20.96 -18.39
CA ALA A 159 24.47 20.85 -17.47
C ALA A 159 24.53 21.96 -16.40
N ARG A 160 23.42 22.66 -16.14
CA ARG A 160 23.29 23.62 -15.05
C ARG A 160 21.95 23.34 -14.39
N ASP A 161 21.97 22.72 -13.21
CA ASP A 161 20.98 22.86 -12.13
C ASP A 161 21.27 21.84 -11.01
N ASP A 162 22.50 21.81 -10.48
CA ASP A 162 22.79 20.96 -9.31
C ASP A 162 23.75 21.57 -8.28
N ASP A 163 24.01 22.89 -8.31
CA ASP A 163 24.96 23.51 -7.35
C ASP A 163 24.53 24.83 -6.69
N THR A 164 23.26 25.24 -6.80
CA THR A 164 22.74 26.38 -6.01
C THR A 164 21.31 26.15 -5.54
N PHE A 165 21.09 25.18 -4.65
CA PHE A 165 19.83 25.09 -3.90
C PHE A 165 19.91 25.92 -2.61
N GLU A 166 19.86 27.24 -2.79
CA GLU A 166 19.55 28.18 -1.72
C GLU A 166 18.02 28.08 -1.46
N TYR A 167 17.64 27.72 -0.23
CA TYR A 167 16.24 27.51 0.16
C TYR A 167 15.41 28.81 0.07
N GLY A 168 14.75 29.02 -1.07
CA GLY A 168 13.65 29.98 -1.24
C GLY A 168 12.28 29.38 -0.91
N PRO A 169 11.24 30.19 -0.68
CA PRO A 169 9.97 29.74 -0.09
C PRO A 169 9.19 28.79 -1.02
N ALA A 170 8.68 27.72 -0.39
CA ALA A 170 7.93 26.59 -0.92
C ALA A 170 7.15 26.83 -2.23
N MET A 171 7.69 26.31 -3.34
CA MET A 171 6.90 25.95 -4.51
C MET A 171 6.22 24.59 -4.27
N PRO A 172 4.99 24.37 -4.78
CA PRO A 172 4.32 23.07 -4.67
C PRO A 172 5.08 22.05 -5.52
N ARG A 173 5.62 21.02 -4.86
CA ARG A 173 6.27 19.90 -5.54
C ARG A 173 5.24 19.15 -6.39
N THR A 174 5.52 19.02 -7.67
CA THR A 174 4.76 18.14 -8.57
C THR A 174 4.99 16.69 -8.15
N VAL A 175 3.91 15.92 -8.15
CA VAL A 175 3.72 14.60 -7.53
C VAL A 175 4.50 13.44 -8.17
N ASP A 176 5.45 13.69 -9.07
CA ASP A 176 6.18 12.65 -9.80
C ASP A 176 7.69 12.85 -9.67
N ASP A 177 8.34 12.17 -8.71
CA ASP A 177 9.66 11.54 -8.98
C ASP A 177 10.28 10.66 -7.85
N GLU A 178 9.61 10.39 -6.73
CA GLU A 178 10.22 9.61 -5.63
C GLU A 178 9.54 8.28 -5.26
N SER A 179 8.54 7.82 -6.02
CA SER A 179 7.89 6.52 -5.69
C SER A 179 8.75 5.30 -6.05
N GLY A 180 9.83 5.43 -6.82
CA GLY A 180 10.84 4.36 -6.99
C GLY A 180 10.34 3.08 -7.71
N TYR A 181 9.10 3.02 -8.17
CA TYR A 181 8.54 1.89 -8.92
C TYR A 181 8.53 2.23 -10.41
N GLY A 182 9.59 1.82 -11.12
CA GLY A 182 9.68 1.97 -12.58
C GLY A 182 8.88 0.88 -13.30
N PRO A 183 8.78 0.94 -14.64
CA PRO A 183 7.97 0.01 -15.45
C PRO A 183 8.34 -1.48 -15.26
N ASP A 184 9.54 -1.79 -14.75
CA ASP A 184 9.98 -3.15 -14.44
C ASP A 184 9.36 -3.74 -13.15
N SER A 185 8.58 -2.96 -12.40
CA SER A 185 7.97 -3.40 -11.13
C SER A 185 6.55 -3.95 -11.25
N ILE A 186 5.95 -3.83 -12.43
CA ILE A 186 4.65 -4.43 -12.79
C ILE A 186 4.64 -4.67 -14.30
N SER A 187 5.23 -5.79 -14.74
CA SER A 187 4.95 -6.30 -16.07
C SER A 187 3.57 -6.96 -16.07
N LEU A 188 2.51 -6.15 -16.16
CA LEU A 188 1.23 -6.63 -16.66
C LEU A 188 1.44 -6.93 -18.15
N GLY A 189 1.67 -8.21 -18.45
CA GLY A 189 1.73 -8.69 -19.82
C GLY A 189 0.49 -8.21 -20.57
N ARG A 190 0.72 -7.57 -21.72
CA ARG A 190 -0.29 -7.08 -22.65
C ARG A 190 -1.23 -8.23 -23.03
N TRP A 191 -2.38 -8.31 -22.38
CA TRP A 191 -3.45 -9.23 -22.77
C TRP A 191 -4.08 -8.69 -24.06
N THR A 192 -3.92 -9.41 -25.16
CA THR A 192 -4.66 -9.16 -26.40
C THR A 192 -5.88 -10.10 -26.39
N PRO A 193 -7.11 -9.59 -26.51
CA PRO A 193 -8.27 -10.45 -26.66
C PRO A 193 -8.25 -11.05 -28.07
N THR A 194 -8.12 -12.38 -28.18
CA THR A 194 -8.46 -13.06 -29.43
C THR A 194 -9.97 -13.06 -29.61
N ALA A 195 -10.40 -12.55 -30.76
CA ALA A 195 -11.78 -12.46 -31.19
C ALA A 195 -12.51 -13.81 -31.12
N GLY A 196 -13.75 -13.75 -30.65
CA GLY A 196 -14.59 -14.90 -30.38
C GLY A 196 -14.89 -15.76 -31.61
N ARG A 197 -15.08 -17.05 -31.34
CA ARG A 197 -15.79 -17.95 -32.23
C ARG A 197 -17.04 -18.44 -31.53
N ASP A 198 -18.14 -17.83 -31.96
CA ASP A 198 -19.52 -18.23 -31.75
C ASP A 198 -19.76 -19.68 -32.22
N GLN A 199 -20.25 -20.54 -31.33
CA GLN A 199 -21.00 -21.75 -31.68
C GLN A 199 -22.16 -21.96 -30.70
N ARG A 200 -23.32 -21.42 -31.09
CA ARG A 200 -24.65 -22.05 -31.24
C ARG A 200 -25.15 -23.06 -30.17
N ARG A 201 -26.44 -22.88 -29.90
CA ARG A 201 -27.34 -23.55 -28.94
C ARG A 201 -27.70 -25.01 -29.27
N SER A 202 -27.95 -25.75 -28.17
CA SER A 202 -29.06 -26.71 -27.88
C SER A 202 -29.08 -28.12 -28.50
N PRO A 203 -29.87 -29.09 -27.97
CA PRO A 203 -30.62 -29.15 -26.70
C PRO A 203 -30.52 -30.50 -25.90
N ARG A 204 -31.06 -30.47 -24.67
CA ARG A 204 -31.73 -31.51 -23.85
C ARG A 204 -31.25 -32.97 -23.92
N ASP A 205 -30.97 -33.56 -22.74
CA ASP A 205 -31.65 -34.79 -22.31
C ASP A 205 -31.65 -34.98 -20.79
N SER A 206 -32.73 -35.62 -20.33
CA SER A 206 -33.13 -35.84 -18.94
C SER A 206 -32.42 -37.06 -18.34
N ALA A 207 -32.05 -37.03 -17.06
CA ALA A 207 -32.06 -38.23 -16.21
C ALA A 207 -31.98 -37.90 -14.71
N VAL A 208 -32.79 -38.65 -13.96
CA VAL A 208 -33.00 -38.68 -12.52
C VAL A 208 -31.88 -39.47 -11.83
N GLY A 209 -31.43 -39.06 -10.64
CA GLY A 209 -30.56 -39.91 -9.81
C GLY A 209 -30.00 -39.26 -8.54
N ARG A 210 -30.63 -39.61 -7.40
CA ARG A 210 -30.10 -39.79 -6.02
C ARG A 210 -28.60 -39.46 -5.86
N GLY A 211 -28.19 -38.49 -5.05
CA GLY A 211 -28.27 -38.54 -3.60
C GLY A 211 -26.91 -38.97 -3.06
N ASP A 212 -26.07 -38.02 -2.64
CA ASP A 212 -24.96 -38.23 -1.72
C ASP A 212 -24.53 -36.90 -1.10
N GLY A 213 -24.64 -36.83 0.22
CA GLY A 213 -24.21 -35.70 1.04
C GLY A 213 -22.70 -35.56 1.00
N ARG A 214 -22.22 -34.60 0.21
CA ARG A 214 -20.90 -33.99 0.38
C ARG A 214 -21.08 -32.64 1.06
N THR A 215 -20.62 -32.58 2.30
CA THR A 215 -20.30 -31.33 3.00
C THR A 215 -19.26 -30.57 2.17
N THR A 216 -19.74 -29.69 1.31
CA THR A 216 -18.95 -28.60 0.75
C THR A 216 -18.59 -27.68 1.91
N THR A 217 -17.33 -27.72 2.33
CA THR A 217 -16.71 -26.62 3.07
C THR A 217 -16.83 -25.38 2.21
N ALA A 218 -17.80 -24.53 2.55
CA ALA A 218 -17.96 -23.23 1.96
C ALA A 218 -16.61 -22.51 2.02
N ARG A 219 -16.11 -22.09 0.86
CA ARG A 219 -15.09 -21.05 0.82
C ARG A 219 -15.65 -19.86 1.61
N PRO A 220 -14.93 -19.29 2.57
CA PRO A 220 -15.41 -18.13 3.30
C PRO A 220 -15.74 -17.05 2.29
N ASP A 221 -16.94 -16.48 2.41
CA ASP A 221 -17.37 -15.32 1.67
C ASP A 221 -16.47 -14.15 2.11
N LEU A 222 -15.46 -13.88 1.30
CA LEU A 222 -14.47 -12.84 1.56
C LEU A 222 -15.05 -11.50 1.10
N THR A 223 -16.07 -11.01 1.80
CA THR A 223 -16.48 -9.62 1.71
C THR A 223 -15.49 -8.77 2.49
N TYR A 224 -14.50 -8.22 1.77
CA TYR A 224 -13.58 -7.17 2.25
C TYR A 224 -14.12 -5.78 1.96
#